data_AF-A0AA96XIV6-F1
#
_entry.id   AF-A0AA96XIV6-F1
#
_cell.length_a   1.000
_cell.length_b   1.000
_cell.length_c   1.000
_cell.angle_alpha   90.00
_cell.angle_beta   90.00
_cell.angle_gamma   90.00
#
_symmetry.space_group_name_H-M   'P 1'
#
loop_
_entity.id
_entity.type
_entity.pdbx_description
1 polymer ?
#
loop_
_entity_poly.entity_id
_entity_poly.type
_entity_poly.pdbx_seq_one_letter_code
_entity_poly.pdbx_strand_id
1 'polypeptide(L)'
;MDAQGLLRFVNAEAERVFGYPREELLGREVEVLVPEGLFGGRSLDTGLGERAIQGRRKDGSLLSLEVRLSPVSGPEGPSVLAVVRDVSERERYLAKVQRAREEAEMQRSRCRPCWTTRPWESSSRRRTAAGWWPIPSRSNCSGVR
;
A
#
# COMPACT_ATOMS: atom_id res chain seq x y z
N MET A 1 -26.49 5.49 6.29
CA MET A 1 -27.28 4.57 7.15
C MET A 1 -28.08 5.38 8.14
N ASP A 2 -29.20 4.86 8.60
CA ASP A 2 -30.00 5.47 9.66
C ASP A 2 -29.40 5.21 11.06
N ALA A 3 -30.08 5.68 12.11
CA ALA A 3 -29.65 5.53 13.50
C ALA A 3 -29.59 4.07 13.98
N GLN A 4 -30.24 3.15 13.26
CA GLN A 4 -30.29 1.72 13.52
C GLN A 4 -29.19 0.96 12.76
N GLY A 5 -28.39 1.64 11.93
CA GLY A 5 -27.33 1.02 11.14
C GLY A 5 -27.82 0.42 9.81
N LEU A 6 -29.06 0.70 9.41
CA LEU A 6 -29.63 0.20 8.16
C LEU A 6 -29.22 1.07 6.97
N LEU A 7 -28.90 0.41 5.86
CA LEU A 7 -28.54 1.07 4.61
C LEU A 7 -29.80 1.64 3.94
N ARG A 8 -29.99 2.96 4.06
CA ARG A 8 -31.07 3.71 3.40
C ARG A 8 -30.72 4.16 1.98
N PHE A 9 -29.43 4.30 1.70
CA PHE A 9 -28.92 4.77 0.41
C PHE A 9 -27.59 4.10 0.10
N VAL A 10 -27.41 3.74 -1.17
CA VAL A 10 -26.20 3.13 -1.73
C VAL A 10 -25.99 3.75 -3.11
N ASN A 11 -24.75 4.13 -3.44
CA ASN A 11 -24.39 4.63 -4.75
C ASN A 11 -23.96 3.49 -5.70
N ALA A 12 -23.97 3.77 -7.00
CA ALA A 12 -23.57 2.80 -8.02
C ALA A 12 -22.14 2.26 -7.84
N GLU A 13 -21.25 3.08 -7.29
CA GLU A 13 -19.88 2.64 -7.02
C GLU A 13 -19.81 1.60 -5.91
N ALA A 14 -20.61 1.72 -4.85
CA ALA A 14 -20.68 0.70 -3.81
C ALA A 14 -21.22 -0.62 -4.36
N GLU A 15 -22.22 -0.60 -5.25
CA GLU A 15 -22.69 -1.81 -5.94
C GLU A 15 -21.55 -2.50 -6.71
N ARG A 16 -20.77 -1.70 -7.46
CA ARG A 16 -19.63 -2.18 -8.24
C ARG A 16 -18.52 -2.77 -7.36
N VAL A 17 -18.18 -2.10 -6.26
CA VAL A 17 -17.08 -2.51 -5.37
C VAL A 17 -17.43 -3.80 -4.63
N PHE A 18 -18.63 -3.90 -4.07
CA PHE A 18 -19.03 -5.05 -3.26
C PHE A 18 -19.70 -6.19 -4.04
N GLY A 19 -20.19 -5.91 -5.26
CA GLY A 19 -20.87 -6.88 -6.10
C GLY A 19 -22.30 -7.21 -5.64
N TYR A 20 -22.90 -6.35 -4.81
CA TYR A 20 -24.30 -6.46 -4.42
C TYR A 20 -25.15 -5.46 -5.21
N PRO A 21 -26.31 -5.87 -5.72
CA PRO A 21 -27.26 -4.92 -6.27
C PRO A 21 -27.86 -4.07 -5.14
N ARG A 22 -28.18 -2.81 -5.44
CA ARG A 22 -28.73 -1.85 -4.48
C ARG A 22 -29.96 -2.39 -3.76
N GLU A 23 -30.83 -3.09 -4.46
CA GLU A 23 -32.08 -3.64 -3.89
C GLU A 23 -31.82 -4.67 -2.80
N GLU A 24 -30.70 -5.40 -2.87
CA GLU A 24 -30.30 -6.35 -1.83
C GLU A 24 -29.65 -5.68 -0.63
N LEU A 25 -29.01 -4.51 -0.83
CA LEU A 25 -28.35 -3.75 0.23
C LEU A 25 -29.31 -2.84 0.98
N LEU A 26 -30.32 -2.30 0.32
CA LEU A 26 -31.28 -1.41 0.97
C LEU A 26 -32.03 -2.14 2.10
N GLY A 27 -32.04 -1.55 3.29
CA GLY A 27 -32.66 -2.14 4.47
C GLY A 27 -31.85 -3.28 5.13
N ARG A 28 -30.68 -3.64 4.61
CA ARG A 28 -29.71 -4.47 5.33
C ARG A 28 -28.90 -3.63 6.30
N GLU A 29 -28.38 -4.29 7.32
CA GLU A 29 -27.34 -3.74 8.18
C GLU A 29 -26.01 -3.64 7.41
N VAL A 30 -25.22 -2.63 7.74
CA VAL A 30 -23.89 -2.43 7.15
C VAL A 30 -22.93 -3.60 7.44
N GLU A 31 -23.20 -4.40 8.47
CA GLU A 31 -22.40 -5.57 8.89
C GLU A 31 -22.32 -6.67 7.82
N VAL A 32 -23.19 -6.65 6.80
CA VAL A 32 -23.05 -7.55 5.65
C VAL A 32 -21.80 -7.27 4.82
N LEU A 33 -21.31 -6.01 4.83
CA LEU A 33 -20.18 -5.55 4.02
C LEU A 33 -18.86 -5.56 4.78
N VAL A 34 -18.93 -5.46 6.11
CA VAL A 34 -17.81 -5.14 7.01
C VAL A 34 -18.03 -5.84 8.35
N PRO A 35 -16.96 -6.18 9.10
CA PRO A 35 -17.08 -6.99 10.31
C PRO A 35 -17.93 -6.31 11.39
N GLU A 36 -18.62 -7.13 12.18
CA GLU A 36 -19.47 -6.70 13.29
C GLU A 36 -18.70 -5.80 14.28
N GLY A 37 -19.39 -4.83 14.88
CA GLY A 37 -18.82 -3.96 15.93
C GLY A 37 -18.08 -2.71 15.43
N LEU A 38 -17.92 -2.52 14.12
CA LEU A 38 -17.43 -1.25 13.55
C LEU A 38 -18.43 -0.10 13.67
N PHE A 39 -19.72 -0.41 13.70
CA PHE A 39 -20.81 0.57 13.65
C PHE A 39 -21.71 0.53 14.89
N GLY A 40 -21.68 -0.55 15.68
CA GLY A 40 -22.63 -0.84 16.75
C GLY A 40 -22.32 -0.25 18.13
N GLY A 41 -21.15 0.36 18.35
CA GLY A 41 -20.83 0.84 19.70
C GLY A 41 -19.63 1.76 19.77
N ARG A 42 -19.89 3.04 20.10
CA ARG A 42 -18.92 3.93 20.77
C ARG A 42 -17.60 4.12 20.02
N SER A 43 -17.71 4.69 18.83
CA SER A 43 -16.84 5.76 18.32
C SER A 43 -17.17 5.94 16.85
N LEU A 44 -18.20 6.75 16.58
CA LEU A 44 -18.20 7.59 15.38
C LEU A 44 -17.14 8.70 15.51
N ASP A 45 -16.04 8.42 16.23
CA ASP A 45 -14.86 9.27 16.20
C ASP A 45 -14.39 9.25 14.77
N THR A 46 -14.50 10.43 14.20
CA THR A 46 -13.97 10.99 12.97
C THR A 46 -12.48 10.71 12.72
N GLY A 47 -11.86 9.76 13.45
CA GLY A 47 -10.44 9.40 13.46
C GLY A 47 -10.10 8.00 12.95
N LEU A 48 -11.03 7.21 12.40
CA LEU A 48 -10.67 6.01 11.59
C LEU A 48 -10.04 6.38 10.22
N GLY A 49 -9.47 7.58 10.10
CA GLY A 49 -9.02 8.20 8.86
C GLY A 49 -7.85 7.54 8.15
N GLU A 50 -7.30 6.41 8.64
CA GLU A 50 -6.17 5.74 8.01
C GLU A 50 -6.15 4.21 8.17
N ARG A 51 -7.12 3.58 8.84
CA ARG A 51 -7.06 2.15 9.11
C ARG A 51 -7.83 1.35 8.06
N ALA A 52 -7.11 0.54 7.28
CA ALA A 52 -7.70 -0.42 6.38
C ALA A 52 -8.46 -1.49 7.19
N ILE A 53 -9.74 -1.64 6.87
CA ILE A 53 -10.66 -2.64 7.42
C ILE A 53 -10.87 -3.71 6.35
N GLN A 54 -11.01 -4.96 6.75
CA GLN A 54 -11.36 -6.03 5.82
C GLN A 54 -12.87 -6.08 5.58
N GLY A 55 -13.31 -5.70 4.38
CA GLY A 55 -14.67 -5.94 3.91
C GLY A 55 -14.79 -7.26 3.16
N ARG A 56 -16.03 -7.70 2.95
CA ARG A 56 -16.36 -8.92 2.17
C ARG A 56 -17.31 -8.58 1.02
N ARG A 57 -16.97 -9.04 -0.18
CA ARG A 57 -17.85 -8.97 -1.35
C ARG A 57 -18.90 -10.09 -1.32
N LYS A 58 -19.91 -9.98 -2.21
CA LYS A 58 -20.93 -11.02 -2.41
C LYS A 58 -20.35 -12.37 -2.82
N ASP A 59 -19.26 -12.36 -3.59
CA ASP A 59 -18.54 -13.57 -4.03
C ASP A 59 -17.67 -14.21 -2.91
N GLY A 60 -17.61 -13.60 -1.72
CA GLY A 60 -16.79 -14.04 -0.59
C GLY A 60 -15.35 -13.53 -0.62
N SER A 61 -14.93 -12.80 -1.64
CA SER A 61 -13.59 -12.21 -1.69
C SER A 61 -13.42 -11.10 -0.65
N LEU A 62 -12.21 -11.01 -0.11
CA LEU A 62 -11.84 -9.97 0.85
C LEU A 62 -11.35 -8.70 0.14
N LEU A 63 -11.68 -7.58 0.76
CA LEU A 63 -11.39 -6.22 0.31
C LEU A 63 -10.71 -5.45 1.44
N SER A 64 -9.63 -4.73 1.14
CA SER A 64 -9.10 -3.73 2.06
C SER A 64 -9.81 -2.41 1.81
N LEU A 65 -10.54 -1.92 2.81
CA LEU A 65 -11.38 -0.73 2.73
C LEU A 65 -10.92 0.33 3.71
N GLU A 66 -10.81 1.56 3.25
CA GLU A 66 -10.77 2.74 4.11
C GLU A 66 -12.19 3.27 4.27
N VAL A 67 -12.66 3.40 5.52
CA VAL A 67 -14.03 3.83 5.82
C VAL A 67 -14.00 5.16 6.56
N ARG A 68 -14.75 6.14 6.05
CA ARG A 68 -14.96 7.43 6.70
C ARG A 68 -16.41 7.60 7.06
N LEU A 69 -16.66 7.95 8.32
CA LEU A 69 -17.99 8.16 8.85
C LEU A 69 -18.18 9.63 9.19
N SER A 70 -19.28 10.19 8.70
CA SER A 70 -19.67 11.57 8.99
C SER A 70 -21.13 11.58 9.42
N PRO A 71 -21.45 12.05 10.64
CA PRO A 71 -22.84 12.24 11.02
C PRO A 71 -23.45 13.33 10.14
N VAL A 72 -24.64 13.07 9.62
CA VAL A 72 -25.40 13.99 8.78
C VAL A 72 -26.82 14.13 9.33
N SER A 73 -27.27 15.36 9.48
CA SER A 73 -28.64 15.66 9.87
C SER A 73 -29.46 15.95 8.62
N GLY A 74 -30.43 15.09 8.34
CA GLY A 74 -31.36 15.26 7.23
C GLY A 74 -32.79 15.53 7.71
N PRO A 75 -33.72 15.84 6.79
CA PRO A 75 -35.14 16.00 7.10
C PRO A 75 -35.79 14.71 7.65
N GLU A 76 -35.21 13.54 7.37
CA GLU A 76 -35.65 12.24 7.90
C GLU A 76 -35.07 11.89 9.28
N GLY A 77 -34.26 12.79 9.88
CA GLY A 77 -33.66 12.60 11.20
C GLY A 77 -32.14 12.36 11.16
N PRO A 78 -31.55 11.92 12.29
CA PRO A 78 -30.11 11.66 12.39
C PRO A 78 -29.72 10.48 11.51
N SER A 79 -28.67 10.66 10.71
CA SER A 79 -28.13 9.64 9.82
C SER A 79 -26.61 9.69 9.82
N VAL A 80 -25.97 8.62 9.32
CA VAL A 80 -24.51 8.56 9.17
C VAL A 80 -24.18 8.31 7.69
N LEU A 81 -23.38 9.20 7.12
CA LEU A 81 -22.78 9.01 5.80
C LEU A 81 -21.52 8.16 5.97
N ALA A 82 -21.49 7.00 5.29
CA ALA A 82 -20.30 6.18 5.17
C ALA A 82 -19.70 6.32 3.77
N VAL A 83 -18.44 6.74 3.72
CA VAL A 83 -17.65 6.78 2.49
C VAL A 83 -16.63 5.66 2.58
N VAL A 84 -16.68 4.76 1.61
CA VAL A 84 -15.81 3.58 1.52
C VAL A 84 -14.87 3.75 0.33
N ARG A 85 -13.59 3.43 0.52
CA ARG A 85 -12.59 3.44 -0.55
C ARG A 85 -11.86 2.11 -0.58
N ASP A 86 -11.86 1.46 -1.74
CA ASP A 86 -11.02 0.29 -1.99
C ASP A 86 -9.55 0.72 -2.05
N VAL A 87 -8.75 0.19 -1.12
CA VAL A 87 -7.29 0.40 -1.07
C VAL A 87 -6.52 -0.88 -1.36
N SER A 88 -7.21 -1.95 -1.76
CA SER A 88 -6.62 -3.28 -2.02
C SER A 88 -5.51 -3.20 -3.08
N GLU A 89 -5.71 -2.43 -4.16
CA GLU A 89 -4.68 -2.25 -5.18
C GLU A 89 -3.45 -1.53 -4.64
N ARG A 90 -3.67 -0.44 -3.89
CA ARG A 90 -2.58 0.35 -3.28
C ARG A 90 -1.74 -0.52 -2.35
N GLU A 91 -2.38 -1.32 -1.49
CA GLU A 91 -1.68 -2.24 -0.58
C GLU A 91 -0.91 -3.32 -1.34
N ARG A 92 -1.50 -3.89 -2.41
CA ARG A 92 -0.81 -4.88 -3.25
C ARG A 92 0.43 -4.29 -3.91
N TYR A 93 0.37 -3.06 -4.40
CA TYR A 93 1.54 -2.39 -4.99
C TYR A 93 2.61 -2.10 -3.95
N LEU A 94 2.24 -1.57 -2.78
CA LEU A 94 3.18 -1.31 -1.68
C LEU A 94 3.88 -2.60 -1.23
N ALA A 95 3.13 -3.69 -1.06
CA ALA A 95 3.69 -4.99 -0.70
C ALA A 95 4.68 -5.53 -1.75
N LYS A 96 4.40 -5.34 -3.05
CA LYS A 96 5.31 -5.73 -4.14
C LYS A 96 6.62 -4.92 -4.09
N VAL A 97 6.53 -3.60 -3.91
CA VAL A 97 7.70 -2.72 -3.81
C VAL A 97 8.54 -3.07 -2.57
N GLN A 98 7.89 -3.34 -1.44
CA GLN A 98 8.57 -3.74 -0.21
C GLN A 98 9.39 -5.02 -0.40
N ARG A 99 8.78 -6.06 -1.00
CA ARG A 99 9.46 -7.34 -1.27
C ARG A 99 10.64 -7.16 -2.21
N ALA A 100 10.48 -6.41 -3.30
CA ALA A 100 11.56 -6.15 -4.24
C ALA A 100 12.74 -5.40 -3.57
N ARG A 101 12.45 -4.49 -2.64
CA ARG A 101 13.48 -3.78 -1.86
C ARG A 101 14.22 -4.72 -0.92
N GLU A 102 13.49 -5.55 -0.18
CA GLU A 102 14.07 -6.54 0.74
C GLU A 102 14.96 -7.55 -0.01
N GLU A 103 14.52 -8.01 -1.18
CA GLU A 103 15.30 -8.88 -2.07
C GLU A 103 16.60 -8.21 -2.54
N ALA A 104 16.53 -6.95 -2.98
CA ALA A 104 17.70 -6.19 -3.40
C ALA A 104 18.68 -5.92 -2.24
N GLU A 105 18.17 -5.65 -1.05
CA GLU A 105 18.97 -5.44 0.16
C GLU A 105 19.65 -6.73 0.62
N MET A 106 18.96 -7.86 0.53
CA MET A 106 19.53 -9.18 0.82
C MET A 106 20.64 -9.53 -0.17
N GLN A 107 20.43 -9.27 -1.46
CA GLN A 107 21.46 -9.47 -2.49
C GLN A 107 22.69 -8.59 -2.24
N ARG A 108 22.48 -7.32 -1.87
CA ARG A 108 23.55 -6.37 -1.55
C ARG A 108 24.34 -6.80 -0.30
N SER A 109 23.66 -7.32 0.72
CA SER A 109 24.27 -7.80 1.97
C SER A 109 25.05 -9.10 1.78
N ARG A 110 24.61 -9.96 0.84
CA ARG A 110 25.27 -11.23 0.51
C ARG A 110 26.51 -11.03 -0.36
N CYS A 111 26.57 -9.98 -1.17
CA CYS A 111 27.77 -9.61 -1.91
C CYS A 111 28.84 -9.11 -0.93
N ARG A 112 29.86 -9.93 -0.69
CA ARG A 112 31.07 -9.51 0.02
C ARG A 112 31.65 -8.27 -0.70
N PRO A 113 31.94 -7.16 0.00
CA PRO A 113 32.46 -5.97 -0.68
C PRO A 113 33.78 -6.34 -1.36
N CYS A 114 33.83 -6.30 -2.70
CA CYS A 114 35.06 -6.53 -3.47
C CYS A 114 35.96 -5.27 -3.45
N TRP A 115 36.05 -4.58 -2.32
CA TRP A 115 37.09 -3.58 -2.13
C TRP A 115 38.34 -4.30 -1.64
N THR A 116 38.95 -5.12 -2.49
CA THR A 116 40.38 -5.37 -2.33
C THR A 116 41.10 -4.12 -2.79
N THR A 117 41.27 -3.17 -1.88
CA THR A 117 42.38 -2.24 -1.94
C THR A 117 43.64 -3.09 -1.96
N ARG A 118 44.25 -3.26 -3.14
CA ARG A 118 45.67 -3.59 -3.17
C ARG A 118 46.38 -2.47 -2.41
N PRO A 119 47.17 -2.77 -1.36
CA PRO A 119 48.02 -1.75 -0.77
C PRO A 119 48.90 -1.21 -1.89
N TRP A 120 48.99 0.11 -1.99
CA TRP A 120 49.98 0.72 -2.87
C TRP A 120 51.36 0.26 -2.33
N GLU A 121 52.06 -0.58 -3.10
CA GLU A 121 53.44 -0.94 -2.76
C GLU A 121 54.36 0.15 -3.31
N SER A 122 54.85 0.95 -2.38
CA SER A 122 55.94 1.89 -2.58
C SER A 122 57.19 1.15 -3.06
N SER A 123 57.52 1.21 -4.35
CA SER A 123 58.91 1.04 -4.86
C SER A 123 58.99 1.26 -6.37
N SER A 124 59.34 2.47 -6.79
CA SER A 124 60.45 2.77 -7.72
C SER A 124 60.24 4.13 -8.39
N ARG A 125 61.05 5.10 -7.97
CA ARG A 125 61.24 6.36 -8.71
C ARG A 125 61.78 6.02 -10.09
N ARG A 126 61.09 6.43 -11.15
CA ARG A 126 61.74 6.75 -12.42
C ARG A 126 61.42 8.19 -12.78
N ARG A 127 62.50 8.95 -12.96
CA ARG A 127 62.52 10.34 -13.35
C ARG A 127 62.39 10.37 -14.87
N THR A 128 61.30 10.90 -15.40
CA THR A 128 61.22 11.31 -16.82
C THR A 128 60.58 12.69 -16.91
N ALA A 129 61.24 13.56 -17.69
CA ALA A 129 60.85 14.93 -17.93
C ALA A 129 59.73 15.00 -18.97
N ALA A 130 58.49 14.76 -18.54
CA ALA A 130 57.26 15.17 -19.22
C ALA A 130 56.08 14.83 -18.29
N GLY A 131 55.17 15.79 -18.10
CA GLY A 131 54.05 15.70 -17.16
C GLY A 131 53.15 14.48 -17.37
N TRP A 132 52.64 13.95 -16.27
CA TRP A 132 51.80 12.75 -16.23
C TRP A 132 50.35 13.11 -16.52
N TRP A 133 49.80 12.61 -17.63
CA TRP A 133 48.35 12.54 -17.85
C TRP A 133 47.99 11.08 -18.18
N PRO A 134 47.10 10.43 -17.40
CA PRO A 134 46.59 9.12 -17.79
C PRO A 134 45.50 9.26 -18.85
N ILE A 135 45.67 8.57 -19.98
CA ILE A 135 44.60 8.34 -20.97
C ILE A 135 43.81 7.11 -20.49
N PRO A 136 42.49 7.20 -20.25
CA PRO A 136 41.70 6.03 -19.88
C PRO A 136 41.53 5.11 -21.11
N SER A 137 42.10 3.91 -21.06
CA SER A 137 41.78 2.86 -22.03
C SER A 137 40.52 2.11 -21.56
N ARG A 138 39.49 2.11 -22.40
CA ARG A 138 38.29 1.27 -22.22
C ARG A 138 38.73 -0.18 -22.34
N SER A 139 38.62 -0.95 -21.26
CA SER A 139 38.75 -2.42 -21.32
C SER A 139 37.53 -3.10 -20.71
N ASN A 140 37.02 -4.04 -21.51
CA ASN A 140 35.82 -4.85 -21.39
C ASN A 140 35.49 -5.35 -19.99
N CYS A 141 34.24 -5.15 -19.57
CA CYS A 141 33.58 -6.01 -18.59
C CYS A 141 33.25 -7.36 -19.26
N SER A 142 33.98 -8.41 -18.92
CA SER A 142 33.58 -9.79 -19.21
C SER A 142 33.68 -10.64 -17.95
N GLY A 143 32.55 -11.19 -17.53
CA GLY A 143 32.52 -12.39 -16.69
C GLY A 143 31.73 -12.28 -15.39
N VAL A 144 30.42 -12.46 -15.47
CA VAL A 144 29.62 -13.08 -14.40
C VAL A 144 29.26 -14.48 -14.92
N ARG A 145 29.64 -15.53 -14.19
CA ARG A 145 29.00 -16.84 -14.23
C ARG A 145 28.29 -17.04 -12.90
#